data_AF-A0A8S3PLL4-F1
#
_entry.id   AF-A0A8S3PLL4-F1
#
_cell.length_a   1.000
_cell.length_b   1.000
_cell.length_c   1.000
_cell.angle_alpha   90.00
_cell.angle_beta   90.00
_cell.angle_gamma   90.00
#
_symmetry.space_group_name_H-M   'P 1'
#
loop_
_entity.id
_entity.type
_entity.pdbx_description
1 polymer ?
#
loop_
_entity_poly.entity_id
_entity_poly.type
_entity_poly.pdbx_seq_one_letter_code
_entity_poly.pdbx_strand_id
1 'polypeptide(L)'
;MWQSRKPEEIDELKEEMAQDIGKAIEWTRKWRVNISIEKTEVCMFTKKKISKEDKTIQLNGKELNYNPNPKSVVEYSCPAWQVAEQKDLQKLDRLQRKALTLCLDMPSTSGRAALEIEAGVLPIDLRIEEIAIREIAKIQSKSIKEPIKQQLINYQEEIGHDIHITPMGKALCQSFEMEKETGININLIEPEFTYRLGETSRTKTTPSYWNRLGSSKSRTSEQKKLCITVMTELIGNTANDQATAYTDGSCMGNPDHVELVQSYTQKTQDQPYDYTDLSLKEDPSY
;
A
#
# COMPACT_ATOMS: atom_id res chain seq x y z
N MET A 1 0.48 1.66 -18.88
CA MET A 1 1.92 1.34 -19.07
C MET A 1 2.73 2.57 -18.67
N TRP A 2 3.35 2.57 -17.48
CA TRP A 2 4.13 3.73 -17.00
C TRP A 2 5.51 3.74 -17.68
N GLN A 3 5.65 4.52 -18.75
CA GLN A 3 6.95 4.75 -19.38
C GLN A 3 7.80 5.64 -18.45
N SER A 4 9.04 5.23 -18.20
CA SER A 4 9.96 6.03 -17.40
C SER A 4 10.37 7.27 -18.19
N ARG A 5 9.99 8.44 -17.69
CA ARG A 5 10.37 9.74 -18.26
C ARG A 5 11.90 9.96 -18.23
N LYS A 6 12.48 10.61 -19.26
CA LYS A 6 13.91 10.98 -19.33
C LYS A 6 14.25 12.12 -18.34
N PRO A 7 15.54 12.36 -18.01
CA PRO A 7 15.93 13.43 -17.09
C PRO A 7 15.48 14.83 -17.51
N GLU A 8 15.52 15.10 -18.81
CA GLU A 8 15.06 16.37 -19.43
C GLU A 8 13.56 16.63 -19.21
N GLU A 9 12.80 15.61 -18.83
CA GLU A 9 11.34 15.66 -18.67
C GLU A 9 10.92 15.97 -17.22
N ILE A 10 11.86 16.16 -16.28
CA ILE A 10 11.54 16.56 -14.89
C ILE A 10 11.03 18.00 -14.85
N ASP A 11 11.65 18.91 -15.60
CA ASP A 11 11.19 20.30 -15.66
C ASP A 11 9.85 20.42 -16.39
N GLU A 12 9.65 19.63 -17.46
CA GLU A 12 8.35 19.49 -18.11
C GLU A 12 7.30 18.95 -17.14
N LEU A 13 7.65 17.95 -16.31
CA LEU A 13 6.75 17.40 -15.29
C LEU A 13 6.39 18.45 -14.22
N LYS A 14 7.36 19.25 -13.76
CA LYS A 14 7.09 20.36 -12.81
C LYS A 14 6.12 21.36 -13.42
N GLU A 15 6.31 21.72 -14.68
CA GLU A 15 5.43 22.65 -15.38
C GLU A 15 4.02 22.07 -15.54
N GLU A 16 3.91 20.81 -15.97
CA GLU A 16 2.64 20.08 -16.09
C GLU A 16 1.91 20.01 -14.72
N MET A 17 2.63 19.66 -13.65
CA MET A 17 2.09 19.64 -12.29
C MET A 17 1.63 21.03 -11.83
N ALA A 18 2.41 22.07 -12.07
CA ALA A 18 2.04 23.43 -11.70
C ALA A 18 0.78 23.90 -12.46
N GLN A 19 0.68 23.56 -13.75
CA GLN A 19 -0.50 23.83 -14.56
C GLN A 19 -1.74 23.09 -14.02
N ASP A 20 -1.61 21.81 -13.69
CA ASP A 20 -2.73 21.01 -13.19
C ASP A 20 -3.18 21.42 -11.79
N ILE A 21 -2.24 21.76 -10.89
CA ILE A 21 -2.55 22.37 -9.59
C ILE A 21 -3.26 23.72 -9.80
N GLY A 22 -2.81 24.52 -10.77
CA GLY A 22 -3.47 25.77 -11.16
C GLY A 22 -4.93 25.56 -11.59
N LYS A 23 -5.19 24.57 -12.45
CA LYS A 23 -6.55 24.19 -12.87
C LYS A 23 -7.41 23.73 -11.69
N ALA A 24 -6.84 22.92 -10.79
CA ALA A 24 -7.54 22.44 -9.60
C ALA A 24 -7.96 23.62 -8.67
N ILE A 25 -7.08 24.59 -8.48
CA ILE A 25 -7.36 25.79 -7.67
C ILE A 25 -8.43 26.67 -8.34
N GLU A 26 -8.36 26.86 -9.65
CA GLU A 26 -9.40 27.58 -10.38
C GLU A 26 -10.76 26.88 -10.24
N TRP A 27 -10.76 25.55 -10.30
CA TRP A 27 -11.96 24.75 -10.08
C TRP A 27 -12.50 24.90 -8.66
N THR A 28 -11.67 24.83 -7.60
CA THR A 28 -12.15 25.01 -6.22
C THR A 28 -12.68 26.42 -5.94
N ARG A 29 -12.13 27.44 -6.61
CA ARG A 29 -12.64 28.82 -6.52
C ARG A 29 -14.08 28.94 -7.01
N LYS A 30 -14.50 28.16 -8.02
CA LYS A 30 -15.91 28.11 -8.48
C LYS A 30 -16.85 27.68 -7.35
N TRP A 31 -16.35 26.90 -6.40
CA TRP A 31 -17.06 26.44 -5.20
C TRP A 31 -16.83 27.31 -3.96
N ARG A 32 -16.20 28.48 -4.11
CA ARG A 32 -15.81 29.38 -3.02
C ARG A 32 -14.90 28.72 -1.96
N VAL A 33 -14.14 27.70 -2.37
CA VAL A 33 -13.14 27.04 -1.53
C VAL A 33 -11.75 27.57 -1.89
N ASN A 34 -11.09 28.22 -0.91
CA ASN A 34 -9.74 28.74 -1.05
C ASN A 34 -8.71 27.72 -0.56
N ILE A 35 -7.83 27.28 -1.47
CA ILE A 35 -6.69 26.42 -1.11
C ILE A 35 -5.56 27.29 -0.56
N SER A 36 -5.04 26.93 0.61
CA SER A 36 -3.87 27.60 1.21
C SER A 36 -2.60 27.05 0.56
N ILE A 37 -1.90 27.90 -0.20
CA ILE A 37 -0.64 27.53 -0.86
C ILE A 37 0.41 27.07 0.17
N GLU A 38 0.47 27.74 1.33
CA GLU A 38 1.43 27.44 2.41
C GLU A 38 1.19 26.09 3.09
N LYS A 39 -0.04 25.58 3.06
CA LYS A 39 -0.38 24.25 3.60
C LYS A 39 -0.47 23.17 2.53
N THR A 40 -0.26 23.54 1.26
CA THR A 40 -0.34 22.59 0.15
C THR A 40 1.00 21.89 0.03
N GLU A 41 0.95 20.56 0.09
CA GLU A 41 2.11 19.71 -0.10
C GLU A 41 2.06 19.06 -1.47
N VAL A 42 3.23 18.88 -2.08
CA VAL A 42 3.38 18.21 -3.38
C VAL A 42 4.31 17.01 -3.24
N CYS A 43 3.96 15.94 -3.95
CA CYS A 43 4.79 14.75 -4.07
C CYS A 43 4.91 14.38 -5.55
N MET A 44 6.10 13.95 -5.94
CA MET A 44 6.37 13.47 -7.30
C MET A 44 6.66 11.98 -7.25
N PHE A 45 5.84 11.18 -7.92
CA PHE A 45 6.03 9.74 -8.05
C PHE A 45 6.91 9.45 -9.27
N THR A 46 8.23 9.35 -9.06
CA THR A 46 9.21 8.97 -10.09
C THR A 46 10.09 7.81 -9.63
N LYS A 47 10.55 6.99 -10.59
CA LYS A 47 11.49 5.90 -10.32
C LYS A 47 12.88 6.40 -9.93
N LYS A 48 13.23 7.64 -10.30
CA LYS A 48 14.55 8.23 -10.05
C LYS A 48 14.59 9.00 -8.73
N LYS A 49 15.76 9.04 -8.11
CA LYS A 49 16.01 9.89 -6.94
C LYS A 49 15.99 11.37 -7.39
N ILE A 50 15.07 12.14 -6.84
CA ILE A 50 14.92 13.57 -7.13
C ILE A 50 15.99 14.35 -6.36
N SER A 51 16.70 15.26 -7.04
CA SER A 51 17.67 16.18 -6.42
C SER A 51 16.97 17.16 -5.45
N LYS A 52 17.71 17.98 -4.71
CA LYS A 52 17.08 18.94 -3.79
C LYS A 52 16.42 20.07 -4.58
N GLU A 53 17.06 20.47 -5.67
CA GLU A 53 16.65 21.52 -6.59
C GLU A 53 15.37 21.12 -7.34
N ASP A 54 15.24 19.83 -7.66
CA ASP A 54 14.08 19.28 -8.37
C ASP A 54 12.81 19.15 -7.54
N LYS A 55 12.91 19.33 -6.23
CA LYS A 55 11.75 19.29 -5.32
C LYS A 55 10.94 20.58 -5.32
N THR A 56 11.47 21.65 -5.92
CA THR A 56 10.87 22.97 -5.86
C THR A 56 9.82 23.13 -6.97
N ILE A 57 8.54 23.19 -6.59
CA ILE A 57 7.43 23.55 -7.49
C ILE A 57 6.93 24.93 -7.07
N GLN A 58 6.88 25.87 -8.01
CA GLN A 58 6.31 27.19 -7.76
C GLN A 58 4.87 27.29 -8.26
N LEU A 59 4.03 27.92 -7.45
CA LEU A 59 2.65 28.21 -7.78
C LEU A 59 2.35 29.66 -7.37
N ASN A 60 1.98 30.50 -8.34
CA ASN A 60 1.73 31.93 -8.13
C ASN A 60 2.89 32.66 -7.43
N GLY A 61 4.13 32.31 -7.77
CA GLY A 61 5.34 32.90 -7.17
C GLY A 61 5.64 32.47 -5.73
N LYS A 62 4.92 31.48 -5.20
CA LYS A 62 5.22 30.84 -3.91
C LYS A 62 5.69 29.40 -4.14
N GLU A 63 6.69 28.98 -3.39
CA GLU A 63 7.16 27.59 -3.40
C GLU A 63 6.21 26.70 -2.60
N LEU A 64 5.86 25.54 -3.17
CA LEU A 64 5.06 24.52 -2.50
C LEU A 64 5.94 23.60 -1.65
N ASN A 65 5.42 23.15 -0.51
CA ASN A 65 6.15 22.24 0.35
C ASN A 65 6.25 20.86 -0.29
N TYR A 66 7.47 20.39 -0.56
CA TYR A 66 7.66 19.05 -1.09
C TYR A 66 7.63 18.01 0.02
N ASN A 67 6.63 17.13 -0.02
CA ASN A 67 6.53 15.99 0.86
C ASN A 67 6.87 14.71 0.06
N PRO A 68 8.03 14.07 0.30
CA PRO A 68 8.38 12.82 -0.38
C PRO A 68 7.46 11.66 0.02
N ASN A 69 6.85 11.74 1.19
CA ASN A 69 6.07 10.67 1.80
C ASN A 69 4.69 11.23 2.23
N PRO A 70 3.86 11.70 1.29
CA PRO A 70 2.53 12.17 1.64
C PRO A 70 1.74 11.00 2.21
N LYS A 71 1.47 11.04 3.51
CA LYS A 71 0.54 10.07 4.12
C LYS A 71 -0.85 10.45 3.69
N SER A 72 -1.63 9.49 3.20
CA SER A 72 -3.03 9.77 2.94
C SER A 72 -3.75 10.09 4.25
N VAL A 73 -4.86 10.84 4.19
CA VAL A 73 -5.67 11.12 5.39
C VAL A 73 -6.09 9.82 6.07
N VAL A 74 -6.39 8.76 5.31
CA VAL A 74 -6.74 7.45 5.85
C VAL A 74 -5.58 6.86 6.65
N GLU A 75 -4.35 6.97 6.15
CA GLU A 75 -3.16 6.47 6.83
C GLU A 75 -2.85 7.29 8.09
N TYR A 76 -2.97 8.61 8.03
CA TYR A 76 -2.76 9.48 9.18
C TYR A 76 -3.79 9.22 10.30
N SER A 77 -5.04 9.00 9.92
CA SER A 77 -6.14 8.72 10.85
C SER A 77 -6.36 7.23 11.11
N CYS A 78 -5.40 6.38 10.73
CA CYS A 78 -5.48 4.93 10.82
C CYS A 78 -5.98 4.41 12.19
N PRO A 79 -5.50 4.92 13.35
CA PRO A 79 -6.05 4.50 14.63
C PRO A 79 -7.57 4.71 14.71
N ALA A 80 -8.10 5.86 14.28
CA ALA A 80 -9.54 6.10 14.31
C ALA A 80 -10.32 5.10 13.41
N TRP A 81 -9.72 4.68 12.30
CA TRP A 81 -10.34 3.69 11.41
C TRP A 81 -10.34 2.27 11.97
N GLN A 82 -9.42 1.92 12.88
CA GLN A 82 -9.38 0.59 13.49
C GLN A 82 -10.68 0.25 14.23
N VAL A 83 -11.32 1.24 14.86
CA VAL A 83 -12.59 1.05 15.58
C VAL A 83 -13.82 1.33 14.70
N ALA A 84 -13.62 1.67 13.43
CA ALA A 84 -14.73 1.93 12.53
C ALA A 84 -15.54 0.66 12.27
N GLU A 85 -16.85 0.82 12.09
CA GLU A 85 -17.71 -0.28 11.68
C GLU A 85 -17.40 -0.72 10.25
N GLN A 86 -17.58 -2.02 9.96
CA GLN A 86 -17.34 -2.58 8.63
C GLN A 86 -18.10 -1.85 7.51
N LYS A 87 -19.29 -1.31 7.81
CA LYS A 87 -20.10 -0.55 6.85
C LYS A 87 -19.42 0.74 6.39
N ASP A 88 -18.59 1.34 7.23
CA ASP A 88 -17.89 2.59 6.92
C ASP A 88 -16.58 2.30 6.17
N LEU A 89 -15.88 1.22 6.53
CA LEU A 89 -14.75 0.70 5.74
C LEU A 89 -15.17 0.32 4.31
N GLN A 90 -16.37 -0.25 4.13
CA GLN A 90 -16.93 -0.53 2.81
C GLN A 90 -17.12 0.72 1.94
N LYS A 91 -17.29 1.91 2.54
CA LYS A 91 -17.35 3.17 1.77
C LYS A 91 -15.96 3.55 1.24
N LEU A 92 -14.93 3.41 2.08
CA LEU A 92 -13.54 3.62 1.67
C LEU A 92 -13.13 2.62 0.58
N ASP A 93 -13.51 1.35 0.71
CA ASP A 93 -13.31 0.33 -0.31
C ASP A 93 -13.87 0.72 -1.67
N ARG A 94 -15.11 1.24 -1.70
CA ARG A 94 -15.74 1.69 -2.95
C ARG A 94 -15.01 2.87 -3.56
N LEU A 95 -14.47 3.77 -2.73
CA LEU A 95 -13.68 4.91 -3.19
C LEU A 95 -12.33 4.46 -3.75
N GLN A 96 -11.61 3.58 -3.04
CA GLN A 96 -10.36 2.99 -3.50
C GLN A 96 -10.57 2.27 -4.83
N ARG A 97 -11.60 1.41 -4.95
CA ARG A 97 -11.90 0.73 -6.21
C ARG A 97 -12.13 1.71 -7.37
N LYS A 98 -12.90 2.78 -7.15
CA LYS A 98 -13.14 3.82 -8.17
C LYS A 98 -11.83 4.51 -8.56
N ALA A 99 -11.00 4.87 -7.58
CA ALA A 99 -9.70 5.49 -7.84
C ALA A 99 -8.79 4.56 -8.64
N LEU A 100 -8.66 3.29 -8.24
CA LEU A 100 -7.86 2.29 -8.96
C LEU A 100 -8.36 2.07 -10.39
N THR A 101 -9.67 2.03 -10.59
CA THR A 101 -10.28 1.90 -11.92
C THR A 101 -9.84 3.06 -12.83
N LEU A 102 -9.88 4.29 -12.32
CA LEU A 102 -9.45 5.48 -13.05
C LEU A 102 -7.93 5.50 -13.29
N CYS A 103 -7.14 5.19 -12.26
CA CYS A 103 -5.67 5.21 -12.34
C CYS A 103 -5.11 4.14 -13.29
N LEU A 104 -5.78 2.98 -13.39
CA LEU A 104 -5.37 1.88 -14.25
C LEU A 104 -6.03 1.91 -15.64
N ASP A 105 -6.96 2.84 -15.88
CA ASP A 105 -7.79 2.89 -17.09
C ASP A 105 -8.50 1.55 -17.37
N MET A 106 -9.04 0.94 -16.31
CA MET A 106 -9.69 -0.36 -16.37
C MET A 106 -11.21 -0.23 -16.41
N PRO A 107 -11.96 -1.22 -16.95
CA PRO A 107 -13.41 -1.21 -16.89
C PRO A 107 -13.94 -1.17 -15.46
N SER A 108 -15.05 -0.47 -15.23
CA SER A 108 -15.73 -0.42 -13.92
C SER A 108 -16.25 -1.77 -13.43
N THR A 109 -16.34 -2.76 -14.33
CA THR A 109 -16.67 -4.15 -14.04
C THR A 109 -15.52 -4.94 -13.44
N SER A 110 -14.29 -4.43 -13.51
CA SER A 110 -13.10 -5.12 -12.97
C SER A 110 -13.27 -5.40 -11.48
N GLY A 111 -12.90 -6.62 -11.08
CA GLY A 111 -12.95 -7.04 -9.69
C GLY A 111 -12.00 -6.22 -8.82
N ARG A 112 -12.38 -5.96 -7.56
CA ARG A 112 -11.57 -5.17 -6.62
C ARG A 112 -10.18 -5.77 -6.42
N ALA A 113 -10.12 -7.06 -6.10
CA ALA A 113 -8.86 -7.77 -5.87
C ALA A 113 -7.91 -7.67 -7.08
N ALA A 114 -8.43 -7.77 -8.30
CA ALA A 114 -7.60 -7.64 -9.50
C ALA A 114 -7.04 -6.23 -9.68
N LEU A 115 -7.82 -5.19 -9.37
CA LEU A 115 -7.35 -3.80 -9.40
C LEU A 115 -6.27 -3.55 -8.33
N GLU A 116 -6.47 -4.06 -7.12
CA GLU A 116 -5.52 -3.98 -5.99
C GLU A 116 -4.18 -4.65 -6.36
N ILE A 117 -4.26 -5.86 -6.91
CA ILE A 117 -3.12 -6.67 -7.35
C ILE A 117 -2.36 -5.99 -8.50
N GLU A 118 -3.07 -5.49 -9.53
CA GLU A 118 -2.45 -4.82 -10.68
C GLU A 118 -1.81 -3.48 -10.25
N ALA A 119 -2.41 -2.76 -9.30
CA ALA A 119 -1.86 -1.51 -8.77
C ALA A 119 -0.77 -1.72 -7.71
N GLY A 120 -0.60 -2.94 -7.18
CA GLY A 120 0.29 -3.20 -6.04
C GLY A 120 -0.16 -2.47 -4.76
N VAL A 121 -1.48 -2.33 -4.57
CA VAL A 121 -2.08 -1.65 -3.42
C VAL A 121 -2.83 -2.68 -2.57
N LEU A 122 -2.65 -2.64 -1.25
CA LEU A 122 -3.37 -3.50 -0.33
C LEU A 122 -4.86 -3.13 -0.24
N PRO A 123 -5.75 -4.11 0.02
CA PRO A 123 -7.10 -3.83 0.49
C PRO A 123 -7.10 -2.82 1.66
N ILE A 124 -8.10 -1.93 1.72
CA ILE A 124 -8.06 -0.79 2.65
C ILE A 124 -8.02 -1.22 4.12
N ASP A 125 -8.76 -2.28 4.45
CA ASP A 125 -8.82 -2.89 5.77
C ASP A 125 -7.46 -3.45 6.18
N LEU A 126 -6.81 -4.22 5.29
CA LEU A 126 -5.47 -4.73 5.52
C LEU A 126 -4.43 -3.60 5.60
N ARG A 127 -4.57 -2.53 4.80
CA ARG A 127 -3.68 -1.38 4.87
C ARG A 127 -3.81 -0.64 6.20
N ILE A 128 -5.02 -0.48 6.71
CA ILE A 128 -5.29 0.12 8.03
C ILE A 128 -4.73 -0.78 9.15
N GLU A 129 -4.84 -2.11 9.02
CA GLU A 129 -4.22 -3.05 9.96
C GLU A 129 -2.69 -2.98 9.95
N GLU A 130 -2.08 -3.03 8.77
CA GLU A 130 -0.63 -2.93 8.60
C GLU A 130 -0.07 -1.64 9.23
N ILE A 131 -0.71 -0.49 8.97
CA ILE A 131 -0.27 0.79 9.51
C ILE A 131 -0.44 0.81 11.02
N ALA A 132 -1.55 0.30 11.55
CA ALA A 132 -1.79 0.27 12.98
C ALA A 132 -0.74 -0.57 13.70
N ILE A 133 -0.45 -1.78 13.22
CA ILE A 133 0.60 -2.67 13.76
C ILE A 133 1.96 -1.97 13.70
N ARG A 134 2.28 -1.31 12.58
CA ARG A 134 3.54 -0.57 12.42
C ARG A 134 3.68 0.57 13.43
N GLU A 135 2.60 1.32 13.69
CA GLU A 135 2.62 2.38 14.69
C GLU A 135 2.75 1.82 16.13
N ILE A 136 2.15 0.65 16.42
CA ILE A 136 2.38 -0.05 17.69
C ILE A 136 3.86 -0.47 17.83
N ALA A 137 4.44 -1.09 16.80
CA ALA A 137 5.86 -1.48 16.80
C ALA A 137 6.77 -0.27 17.03
N LYS A 138 6.47 0.88 16.39
CA LYS A 138 7.18 2.15 16.62
C LYS A 138 7.06 2.66 18.06
N ILE A 139 5.91 2.51 18.69
CA ILE A 139 5.73 2.92 20.09
C ILE A 139 6.49 1.96 21.00
N GLN A 140 6.45 0.66 20.70
CA GLN A 140 7.16 -0.37 21.46
C GLN A 140 8.67 -0.25 21.37
N SER A 141 9.23 0.21 20.24
CA SER A 141 10.68 0.40 20.10
C SER A 141 11.24 1.60 20.88
N LYS A 142 10.37 2.51 21.36
CA LYS A 142 10.79 3.68 22.14
C LYS A 142 11.34 3.31 23.53
N SER A 143 12.03 4.27 24.16
CA SER A 143 12.44 4.15 25.57
C SER A 143 11.24 4.01 26.50
N ILE A 144 11.38 3.21 27.57
CA ILE A 144 10.33 3.03 28.60
C ILE A 144 9.97 4.35 29.29
N LYS A 145 10.85 5.36 29.24
CA LYS A 145 10.58 6.69 29.80
C LYS A 145 9.63 7.53 28.95
N GLU A 146 9.39 7.14 27.69
CA GLU A 146 8.50 7.86 26.78
C GLU A 146 7.04 7.72 27.24
N PRO A 147 6.30 8.82 27.44
CA PRO A 147 4.93 8.78 27.95
C PRO A 147 3.99 7.89 27.12
N ILE A 148 4.17 7.89 25.80
CA ILE A 148 3.34 7.09 24.88
C ILE A 148 3.58 5.58 25.04
N LYS A 149 4.80 5.16 25.36
CA LYS A 149 5.11 3.76 25.62
C LYS A 149 4.59 3.33 26.99
N GLN A 150 4.69 4.20 28.00
CA GLN A 150 4.06 3.96 29.31
C GLN A 150 2.55 3.81 29.18
N GLN A 151 1.89 4.67 28.41
CA GLN A 151 0.46 4.54 28.14
C GLN A 151 0.14 3.19 27.48
N LEU A 152 0.93 2.76 26.49
CA LEU A 152 0.75 1.44 25.85
C LEU A 152 0.93 0.28 26.85
N ILE A 153 1.94 0.35 27.74
CA ILE A 153 2.17 -0.66 28.78
C ILE A 153 1.01 -0.70 29.76
N ASN A 154 0.52 0.45 30.22
CA ASN A 154 -0.65 0.53 31.10
C ASN A 154 -1.87 -0.11 30.41
N TYR A 155 -2.08 0.18 29.12
CA TYR A 155 -3.13 -0.49 28.35
C TYR A 155 -2.93 -2.00 28.29
N GLN A 156 -1.69 -2.49 28.11
CA GLN A 156 -1.36 -3.93 28.12
C GLN A 156 -1.73 -4.61 29.44
N GLU A 157 -1.40 -3.97 30.57
CA GLU A 157 -1.70 -4.49 31.91
C GLU A 157 -3.21 -4.50 32.19
N GLU A 158 -3.96 -3.56 31.60
CA GLU A 158 -5.41 -3.48 31.70
C GLU A 158 -6.16 -4.53 30.84
N ILE A 159 -5.51 -5.23 29.88
CA ILE A 159 -6.12 -6.15 28.88
C ILE A 159 -6.99 -7.28 29.49
N GLY A 160 -6.99 -7.45 30.81
CA GLY A 160 -7.98 -8.29 31.51
C GLY A 160 -9.45 -7.82 31.42
N HIS A 161 -9.73 -6.57 31.00
CA HIS A 161 -11.08 -6.00 31.02
C HIS A 161 -11.47 -5.25 29.73
N ASP A 162 -12.12 -5.93 28.78
CA ASP A 162 -13.02 -5.38 27.74
C ASP A 162 -12.49 -4.19 26.88
N ILE A 163 -11.23 -4.27 26.40
CA ILE A 163 -10.54 -3.16 25.70
C ILE A 163 -10.77 -3.14 24.17
N HIS A 164 -11.84 -3.74 23.65
CA HIS A 164 -12.17 -3.60 22.22
C HIS A 164 -12.58 -2.17 21.81
N ILE A 165 -12.59 -1.22 22.76
CA ILE A 165 -13.17 0.11 22.59
C ILE A 165 -12.15 1.12 22.02
N THR A 166 -10.85 0.96 22.25
CA THR A 166 -9.86 1.95 21.78
C THR A 166 -9.11 1.49 20.52
N PRO A 167 -8.83 2.40 19.58
CA PRO A 167 -7.93 2.17 18.45
C PRO A 167 -6.63 1.46 18.77
N MET A 168 -5.97 1.93 19.83
CA MET A 168 -4.67 1.47 20.28
C MET A 168 -4.75 0.07 20.88
N GLY A 169 -5.78 -0.18 21.70
CA GLY A 169 -6.02 -1.51 22.27
C GLY A 169 -6.30 -2.55 21.20
N LYS A 170 -7.14 -2.22 20.20
CA LYS A 170 -7.42 -3.13 19.09
C LYS A 170 -6.17 -3.43 18.25
N ALA A 171 -5.41 -2.41 17.86
CA ALA A 171 -4.17 -2.57 17.11
C ALA A 171 -3.14 -3.42 17.87
N LEU A 172 -3.06 -3.23 19.19
CA LEU A 172 -2.20 -4.01 20.07
C LEU A 172 -2.65 -5.48 20.15
N CYS A 173 -3.94 -5.76 20.31
CA CYS A 173 -4.46 -7.13 20.28
C CYS A 173 -4.15 -7.82 18.95
N GLN A 174 -4.38 -7.15 17.82
CA GLN A 174 -4.04 -7.67 16.49
C GLN A 174 -2.54 -7.97 16.35
N SER A 175 -1.69 -7.09 16.91
CA SER A 175 -0.24 -7.31 16.89
C SER A 175 0.17 -8.57 17.65
N PHE A 176 -0.48 -8.87 18.77
CA PHE A 176 -0.25 -10.09 19.55
C PHE A 176 -0.80 -11.34 18.86
N GLU A 177 -1.98 -11.26 18.24
CA GLU A 177 -2.54 -12.34 17.42
C GLU A 177 -1.59 -12.68 16.26
N MET A 178 -1.06 -11.67 15.57
CA MET A 178 -0.09 -11.84 14.50
C MET A 178 1.21 -12.48 15.01
N GLU A 179 1.78 -12.02 16.13
CA GLU A 179 2.97 -12.63 16.74
C GLU A 179 2.74 -14.09 17.11
N LYS A 180 1.55 -14.41 17.65
CA LYS A 180 1.15 -15.78 18.02
C LYS A 180 1.02 -16.69 16.80
N GLU A 181 0.43 -16.20 15.71
CA GLU A 181 0.19 -16.98 14.50
C GLU A 181 1.46 -17.18 13.67
N THR A 182 2.30 -16.14 13.58
CA THR A 182 3.48 -16.15 12.70
C THR A 182 4.77 -16.52 13.42
N GLY A 183 4.82 -16.39 14.75
CA GLY A 183 6.05 -16.48 15.55
C GLY A 183 6.99 -15.28 15.38
N ILE A 184 6.57 -14.23 14.65
CA ILE A 184 7.38 -13.03 14.41
C ILE A 184 7.22 -12.08 15.59
N ASN A 185 8.32 -11.79 16.28
CA ASN A 185 8.33 -10.80 17.35
C ASN A 185 8.17 -9.39 16.78
N ILE A 186 7.06 -8.75 17.11
CA ILE A 186 6.71 -7.40 16.61
C ILE A 186 7.69 -6.31 17.05
N ASN A 187 8.39 -6.51 18.17
CA ASN A 187 9.41 -5.58 18.64
C ASN A 187 10.67 -5.58 17.77
N LEU A 188 10.84 -6.61 16.94
CA LEU A 188 11.94 -6.72 15.97
C LEU A 188 11.55 -6.17 14.59
N ILE A 189 10.30 -5.76 14.39
CA ILE A 189 9.86 -5.16 13.13
C ILE A 189 10.41 -3.75 13.07
N GLU A 190 11.32 -3.51 12.12
CA GLU A 190 11.82 -2.16 11.88
C GLU A 190 10.68 -1.23 11.41
N PRO A 191 10.56 -0.02 11.97
CA PRO A 191 9.49 0.95 11.68
C PRO A 191 9.23 1.27 10.21
N GLU A 192 10.23 1.13 9.35
CA GLU A 192 10.22 1.68 8.00
C GLU A 192 10.91 0.76 6.99
N PHE A 193 10.39 -0.45 6.79
CA PHE A 193 10.58 -1.10 5.51
C PHE A 193 9.64 -0.49 4.47
N THR A 194 10.23 0.19 3.49
CA THR A 194 9.52 0.52 2.26
C THR A 194 9.49 -0.74 1.42
N TYR A 195 8.38 -1.47 1.48
CA TYR A 195 8.16 -2.57 0.54
C TYR A 195 8.07 -1.97 -0.87
N ARG A 196 9.13 -2.18 -1.65
CA ARG A 196 9.03 -2.09 -3.09
C ARG A 196 8.72 -3.49 -3.58
N LEU A 197 7.51 -3.71 -4.09
CA LEU A 197 7.29 -4.85 -4.98
C LEU A 197 8.41 -4.82 -6.01
N GLY A 198 9.19 -5.91 -6.07
CA GLY A 198 10.26 -6.06 -7.04
C GLY A 198 9.72 -6.01 -8.47
N GLU A 199 10.60 -6.22 -9.46
CA GLU A 199 10.15 -6.37 -10.84
C GLU A 199 9.02 -7.39 -10.93
N THR A 200 7.86 -6.94 -11.38
CA THR A 200 6.74 -7.81 -11.69
C THR A 200 7.08 -8.60 -12.94
N SER A 201 7.45 -9.87 -12.75
CA SER A 201 7.64 -10.80 -13.86
C SER A 201 6.28 -11.24 -14.39
N ARG A 202 5.87 -10.60 -15.49
CA ARG A 202 4.68 -11.04 -16.24
C ARG A 202 4.98 -12.32 -17.01
N THR A 203 4.52 -13.46 -16.51
CA THR A 203 4.52 -14.72 -17.28
C THR A 203 3.37 -14.72 -18.29
N LYS A 204 3.69 -14.38 -19.54
CA LYS A 204 2.70 -14.15 -20.61
C LYS A 204 1.98 -15.39 -21.14
N THR A 205 2.45 -16.60 -20.83
CA THR A 205 1.89 -17.81 -21.42
C THR A 205 0.73 -18.33 -20.59
N THR A 206 -0.49 -18.13 -21.09
CA THR A 206 -1.62 -18.94 -20.69
C THR A 206 -1.27 -20.40 -20.96
N PRO A 207 -1.21 -21.25 -19.93
CA PRO A 207 -0.85 -22.63 -20.14
C PRO A 207 -1.81 -23.28 -21.13
N SER A 208 -1.29 -24.10 -22.05
CA SER A 208 -2.08 -24.70 -23.13
C SER A 208 -3.28 -25.51 -22.65
N TYR A 209 -3.23 -26.02 -21.42
CA TYR A 209 -4.35 -26.73 -20.79
C TYR A 209 -5.55 -25.82 -20.49
N TRP A 210 -5.35 -24.50 -20.34
CA TRP A 210 -6.41 -23.56 -20.00
C TRP A 210 -7.45 -23.40 -21.12
N ASN A 211 -7.01 -23.51 -22.36
CA ASN A 211 -7.85 -23.42 -23.57
C ASN A 211 -8.95 -24.49 -23.62
N ARG A 212 -8.85 -25.55 -22.81
CA ARG A 212 -9.79 -26.68 -22.80
C ARG A 212 -10.72 -26.70 -21.61
N LEU A 213 -10.61 -25.75 -20.67
CA LEU A 213 -11.37 -25.78 -19.42
C LEU A 213 -12.75 -25.13 -19.52
N GLY A 214 -13.01 -24.29 -20.53
CA GLY A 214 -14.25 -23.52 -20.63
C GLY A 214 -14.51 -22.60 -19.42
N SER A 215 -15.69 -21.98 -19.38
CA SER A 215 -16.10 -21.10 -18.28
C SER A 215 -16.26 -21.87 -16.96
N SER A 216 -16.14 -21.18 -15.82
CA SER A 216 -16.36 -21.79 -14.50
C SER A 216 -17.72 -22.49 -14.37
N LYS A 217 -18.75 -21.99 -15.08
CA LYS A 217 -20.11 -22.56 -15.11
C LYS A 217 -20.24 -23.79 -16.01
N SER A 218 -19.41 -23.90 -17.05
CA SER A 218 -19.47 -24.99 -18.02
C SER A 218 -18.49 -26.13 -17.76
N ARG A 219 -17.64 -26.04 -16.72
CA ARG A 219 -16.63 -27.06 -16.39
C ARG A 219 -17.26 -28.38 -15.97
N THR A 220 -16.87 -29.46 -16.64
CA THR A 220 -17.12 -30.84 -16.21
C THR A 220 -16.39 -31.15 -14.90
N SER A 221 -16.82 -32.18 -14.19
CA SER A 221 -16.17 -32.63 -12.95
C SER A 221 -14.70 -33.01 -13.18
N GLU A 222 -14.36 -33.55 -14.34
CA GLU A 222 -12.98 -33.88 -14.72
C GLU A 222 -12.13 -32.64 -14.94
N GLN A 223 -12.66 -31.64 -15.65
CA GLN A 223 -11.98 -30.35 -15.84
C GLN A 223 -11.73 -29.65 -14.50
N LYS A 224 -12.68 -29.72 -13.55
CA LYS A 224 -12.50 -29.20 -12.19
C LYS A 224 -11.38 -29.91 -11.45
N LYS A 225 -11.31 -31.25 -11.51
CA LYS A 225 -10.23 -32.03 -10.90
C LYS A 225 -8.88 -31.66 -11.50
N LEU A 226 -8.80 -31.57 -12.83
CA LEU A 226 -7.58 -31.15 -13.53
C LEU A 226 -7.14 -29.75 -13.09
N CYS A 227 -8.06 -28.78 -13.00
CA CYS A 227 -7.76 -27.45 -12.46
C CYS A 227 -7.15 -27.55 -11.05
N ILE A 228 -7.79 -28.30 -10.14
CA ILE A 228 -7.32 -28.42 -8.77
C ILE A 228 -5.91 -29.01 -8.75
N THR A 229 -5.66 -30.12 -9.47
CA THR A 229 -4.35 -30.75 -9.53
C THR A 229 -3.28 -29.77 -10.02
N VAL A 230 -3.52 -29.07 -11.13
CA VAL A 230 -2.53 -28.13 -11.67
C VAL A 230 -2.31 -26.95 -10.72
N MET A 231 -3.37 -26.44 -10.09
CA MET A 231 -3.26 -25.34 -9.14
C MET A 231 -2.50 -25.76 -7.88
N THR A 232 -2.75 -26.96 -7.36
CA THR A 232 -2.01 -27.51 -6.23
C THR A 232 -0.54 -27.72 -6.57
N GLU A 233 -0.23 -28.19 -7.77
CA GLU A 233 1.16 -28.35 -8.24
C GLU A 233 1.85 -27.00 -8.40
N LEU A 234 1.17 -26.00 -8.99
CA LEU A 234 1.70 -24.64 -9.09
C LEU A 234 1.98 -24.06 -7.70
N ILE A 235 1.00 -24.10 -6.80
CA ILE A 235 1.15 -23.60 -5.42
C ILE A 235 2.28 -24.35 -4.68
N GLY A 236 2.39 -25.66 -4.87
CA GLY A 236 3.44 -26.47 -4.24
C GLY A 236 4.84 -26.20 -4.78
N ASN A 237 4.96 -25.67 -6.00
CA ASN A 237 6.23 -25.29 -6.62
C ASN A 237 6.58 -23.79 -6.43
N THR A 238 5.62 -22.97 -6.00
CA THR A 238 5.81 -21.56 -5.69
C THR A 238 6.63 -21.43 -4.40
N ALA A 239 7.67 -20.60 -4.40
CA ALA A 239 8.47 -20.36 -3.21
C ALA A 239 7.64 -19.67 -2.10
N ASN A 240 8.00 -19.87 -0.83
CA ASN A 240 7.23 -19.32 0.32
C ASN A 240 7.18 -17.78 0.34
N ASP A 241 8.06 -17.11 -0.39
CA ASP A 241 8.16 -15.66 -0.55
C ASP A 241 7.49 -15.15 -1.85
N GLN A 242 6.79 -16.02 -2.58
CA GLN A 242 6.10 -15.68 -3.82
C GLN A 242 4.58 -15.69 -3.63
N ALA A 243 3.94 -14.58 -3.97
CA ALA A 243 2.49 -14.48 -4.04
C ALA A 243 2.01 -14.82 -5.46
N THR A 244 1.00 -15.69 -5.55
CA THR A 244 0.33 -15.98 -6.83
C THR A 244 -1.10 -15.46 -6.78
N ALA A 245 -1.43 -14.56 -7.71
CA ALA A 245 -2.77 -14.02 -7.84
C ALA A 245 -3.45 -14.55 -9.10
N TYR A 246 -4.73 -14.91 -8.97
CA TYR A 246 -5.55 -15.37 -10.09
C TYR A 246 -6.68 -14.39 -10.31
N THR A 247 -6.90 -13.99 -11.57
CA THR A 247 -8.10 -13.25 -11.97
C THR A 247 -9.01 -14.19 -12.76
N ASP A 248 -10.32 -13.96 -12.66
CA ASP A 248 -11.34 -14.75 -13.36
C ASP A 248 -11.47 -14.38 -14.85
N GLY A 249 -10.53 -13.61 -15.40
CA GLY A 249 -10.55 -13.10 -16.77
C GLY A 249 -11.50 -11.93 -17.01
N SER A 250 -12.32 -11.52 -16.03
CA SER A 250 -13.27 -10.41 -16.17
C SER A 250 -12.59 -9.05 -16.42
N CYS A 251 -11.32 -8.95 -16.06
CA CYS A 251 -10.51 -7.74 -16.17
C CYS A 251 -9.88 -7.60 -17.57
N MET A 252 -9.95 -8.62 -18.42
CA MET A 252 -9.05 -8.75 -19.60
C MET A 252 -9.77 -8.76 -20.96
N GLY A 253 -11.08 -8.54 -21.01
CA GLY A 253 -11.84 -8.74 -22.25
C GLY A 253 -11.91 -10.23 -22.63
N ASN A 254 -12.73 -10.56 -23.62
CA ASN A 254 -13.18 -11.92 -23.95
C ASN A 254 -12.05 -13.00 -24.01
N PRO A 255 -12.22 -14.21 -23.39
CA PRO A 255 -11.22 -15.28 -23.27
C PRO A 255 -10.64 -15.89 -24.55
N ASP A 256 -11.15 -15.54 -25.73
CA ASP A 256 -10.63 -16.07 -27.00
C ASP A 256 -9.21 -15.57 -27.30
N HIS A 257 -8.73 -14.57 -26.55
CA HIS A 257 -7.37 -14.04 -26.59
C HIS A 257 -6.84 -13.68 -25.19
N VAL A 258 -6.94 -14.54 -24.19
CA VAL A 258 -6.41 -14.21 -22.85
C VAL A 258 -5.01 -14.75 -22.65
N GLU A 259 -4.08 -13.80 -22.52
CA GLU A 259 -2.73 -13.90 -21.99
C GLU A 259 -2.76 -13.82 -20.44
N LEU A 260 -1.74 -14.37 -19.78
CA LEU A 260 -1.22 -14.05 -18.43
C LEU A 260 -1.73 -14.81 -17.18
N VAL A 261 -0.74 -15.46 -16.54
CA VAL A 261 -0.65 -15.67 -15.08
C VAL A 261 0.34 -14.62 -14.56
N GLN A 262 -0.01 -13.88 -13.52
CA GLN A 262 0.92 -12.96 -12.85
C GLN A 262 1.50 -13.65 -11.61
N SER A 263 2.77 -14.01 -11.67
CA SER A 263 3.54 -14.44 -10.50
C SER A 263 4.28 -13.25 -9.92
N TYR A 264 4.15 -13.00 -8.63
CA TYR A 264 4.91 -11.96 -7.94
C TYR A 264 6.12 -12.61 -7.28
N THR A 265 7.32 -12.12 -7.60
CA THR A 265 8.52 -12.52 -6.87
C THR A 265 8.99 -11.34 -6.04
N GLN A 266 8.91 -11.49 -4.72
CA GLN A 266 9.43 -10.50 -3.80
C GLN A 266 10.96 -10.66 -3.77
N LYS A 267 11.69 -9.61 -4.18
CA LYS A 267 13.10 -9.49 -3.84
C LYS A 267 13.22 -8.42 -2.77
N THR A 268 13.55 -8.82 -1.55
CA THR A 268 14.03 -7.89 -0.54
C THR A 268 15.34 -7.29 -1.06
N GLN A 269 15.36 -5.99 -1.33
CA GLN A 269 16.62 -5.27 -1.42
C GLN A 269 17.02 -4.94 0.02
N ASP A 270 17.93 -5.74 0.57
CA ASP A 270 18.64 -5.42 1.81
C ASP A 270 19.57 -4.24 1.54
N GLN A 271 19.01 -3.03 1.53
CA GLN A 271 19.78 -1.81 1.79
C GLN A 271 19.51 -1.48 3.25
N PRO A 272 20.38 -1.89 4.20
CA PRO A 272 20.26 -1.43 5.56
C PRO A 272 20.26 0.10 5.55
N TYR A 273 19.31 0.71 6.23
CA TYR A 273 19.41 2.12 6.55
C TYR A 273 20.69 2.31 7.36
N ASP A 274 21.58 3.18 6.88
CA ASP A 274 22.79 3.52 7.59
C ASP A 274 22.43 4.38 8.81
N TYR A 275 22.23 3.72 9.95
CA TYR A 275 21.98 4.34 11.24
C TYR A 275 23.28 4.77 11.95
N THR A 276 24.44 4.80 11.27
CA THR A 276 25.71 5.21 11.91
C THR A 276 25.69 6.66 12.44
N ASP A 277 24.71 7.47 12.05
CA ASP A 277 24.50 8.83 12.58
C ASP A 277 23.61 8.89 13.85
N LEU A 278 23.18 7.75 14.39
CA LEU A 278 22.51 7.65 15.69
C LEU A 278 23.47 7.31 16.84
N SER A 279 24.78 7.52 16.68
CA SER A 279 25.68 7.50 17.83
C SER A 279 25.19 8.55 18.83
N LEU A 280 24.52 8.06 19.88
CA LEU A 280 24.22 8.80 21.08
C LEU A 280 25.50 9.54 21.47
N LYS A 281 25.51 10.86 21.28
CA LYS A 281 26.47 11.69 21.99
C LYS A 281 26.13 11.49 23.45
N GLU A 282 26.91 10.65 24.13
CA GLU A 282 26.92 10.61 25.58
C GLU A 282 27.18 12.05 26.03
N ASP A 283 26.15 12.67 26.60
CA ASP A 283 26.27 13.96 27.24
C ASP A 283 27.14 13.74 28.48
N PRO A 284 28.37 14.28 28.56
CA PRO A 284 29.31 13.95 29.63
C PRO A 284 28.99 14.72 30.92
N SER A 285 27.72 14.94 31.22
CA SER A 285 27.27 15.76 32.33
C SER A 285 26.13 15.14 33.14
N TYR A 286 26.29 13.90 33.62
CA TYR A 286 25.60 13.37 34.81
C TYR A 286 26.43 12.28 35.50
#